data_AF-A0A7C6STD9-F1
#
_entry.id   AF-A0A7C6STD9-F1
#
_cell.length_a   1.000
_cell.length_b   1.000
_cell.length_c   1.000
_cell.angle_alpha   90.00
_cell.angle_beta   90.00
_cell.angle_gamma   90.00
#
_symmetry.space_group_name_H-M   'P 1'
#
loop_
_entity.id
_entity.type
_entity.pdbx_description
1 polymer ?
#
loop_
_entity_poly.entity_id
_entity_poly.type
_entity_poly.pdbx_seq_one_letter_code
_entity_poly.pdbx_strand_id
1 'polypeptide(L)'
;MDAVCVVLSILFLPEYIEYETARAGSFVPIEISVSSILLFFALGEEIAWRAFFQNKFSKILPIVPVLFISSLLFTLGHYEAGNNMVIIYGLIFTFINSIFYGIIFHKTKNAWISTFSHFAANIFEVLLFETFA
;
A
#
# COMPACT_ATOMS: atom_id res chain seq x y z
N MET A 1 -5.04 3.25 -6.35
CA MET A 1 -4.63 3.14 -7.77
C MET A 1 -5.09 1.79 -8.34
N ASP A 2 -5.97 1.11 -7.60
CA ASP A 2 -5.97 -0.35 -7.57
C ASP A 2 -6.81 -0.92 -8.70
N ALA A 3 -7.88 -0.22 -9.10
CA ALA A 3 -8.63 -0.54 -10.31
C ALA A 3 -7.75 -0.48 -11.58
N VAL A 4 -6.86 0.51 -11.67
CA VAL A 4 -5.93 0.62 -12.81
C VAL A 4 -4.92 -0.53 -12.75
N CYS A 5 -4.36 -0.82 -11.57
CA CYS A 5 -3.47 -1.94 -11.34
C CYS A 5 -4.11 -3.28 -11.76
N VAL A 6 -5.32 -3.56 -11.31
CA VAL A 6 -6.01 -4.82 -11.60
C VAL A 6 -6.41 -4.93 -13.07
N VAL A 7 -6.95 -3.87 -13.67
CA VAL A 7 -7.33 -3.92 -15.09
C VAL A 7 -6.10 -4.11 -15.98
N LEU A 8 -5.00 -3.41 -15.71
CA LEU A 8 -3.78 -3.58 -16.48
C LEU A 8 -3.16 -4.97 -16.28
N SER A 9 -3.22 -5.54 -15.07
CA SER A 9 -2.72 -6.89 -14.85
C SER A 9 -3.54 -7.91 -15.61
N ILE A 10 -4.87 -7.81 -15.62
CA ILE A 10 -5.72 -8.72 -16.41
C ILE A 10 -5.36 -8.69 -17.90
N LEU A 11 -5.03 -7.52 -18.44
CA LEU A 11 -4.72 -7.35 -19.86
C LEU A 11 -3.30 -7.78 -20.25
N PHE A 12 -2.33 -7.59 -19.35
CA PHE A 12 -0.91 -7.68 -19.72
C PHE A 12 -0.07 -8.58 -18.80
N LEU A 13 -0.51 -8.87 -17.58
CA LEU A 13 0.25 -9.60 -16.56
C LEU A 13 -0.67 -10.34 -15.57
N PRO A 14 -1.49 -11.30 -16.03
CA PRO A 14 -2.55 -11.92 -15.22
C PRO A 14 -2.02 -12.68 -13.99
N GLU A 15 -0.78 -13.18 -14.04
CA GLU A 15 -0.10 -13.85 -12.93
C GLU A 15 0.09 -12.96 -11.69
N TYR A 16 -0.07 -11.63 -11.83
CA TYR A 16 -0.02 -10.70 -10.72
C TYR A 16 -1.09 -10.95 -9.66
N ILE A 17 -2.33 -11.26 -10.06
CA ILE A 17 -3.43 -11.47 -9.11
C ILE A 17 -3.16 -12.72 -8.26
N GLU A 18 -2.67 -13.80 -8.89
CA GLU A 18 -2.29 -15.03 -8.19
C GLU A 18 -1.13 -14.78 -7.21
N TYR A 19 -0.09 -14.08 -7.66
CA TYR A 19 1.06 -13.71 -6.83
C TYR A 19 0.64 -12.87 -5.61
N GLU A 20 -0.15 -11.82 -5.79
CA GLU A 20 -0.59 -10.94 -4.71
C GLU A 20 -1.54 -11.65 -3.74
N THR A 21 -2.44 -12.49 -4.25
CA THR A 21 -3.36 -13.27 -3.42
C THR A 21 -2.61 -14.31 -2.59
N ALA A 22 -1.60 -14.97 -3.16
CA ALA A 22 -0.74 -15.90 -2.44
C ALA A 22 0.08 -15.19 -1.35
N ARG A 23 0.67 -14.04 -1.68
CA ARG A 23 1.39 -13.19 -0.71
C ARG A 23 0.47 -12.76 0.43
N ALA A 24 -0.71 -12.22 0.12
CA ALA A 24 -1.67 -11.76 1.13
C ALA A 24 -2.22 -12.91 1.98
N GLY A 25 -2.52 -14.06 1.37
CA GLY A 25 -3.06 -15.25 2.02
C GLY A 25 -2.12 -15.90 3.04
N SER A 26 -0.81 -15.68 2.91
CA SER A 26 0.19 -16.16 3.89
C SER A 26 0.05 -15.51 5.29
N PHE A 27 -0.65 -14.38 5.40
CA PHE A 27 -0.85 -13.64 6.65
C PHE A 27 -2.21 -13.87 7.33
N VAL A 28 -3.10 -14.70 6.76
CA VAL A 28 -4.50 -14.85 7.24
C VAL A 28 -4.77 -16.24 7.85
N PRO A 29 -4.24 -16.53 9.05
CA PRO A 29 -5.02 -17.37 9.96
C PRO A 29 -4.91 -16.93 11.43
N ILE A 30 -5.72 -15.94 11.84
CA ILE A 30 -6.06 -15.70 13.27
C ILE A 30 -7.50 -15.20 13.33
N GLU A 31 -8.32 -15.76 14.23
CA GLU A 31 -9.78 -15.60 14.42
C GLU A 31 -10.23 -14.18 14.87
N ILE A 32 -9.82 -13.14 14.13
CA ILE A 32 -10.27 -11.74 14.25
C ILE A 32 -10.73 -11.32 12.84
N SER A 33 -11.83 -10.55 12.73
CA SER A 33 -12.37 -10.22 11.40
C SER A 33 -11.31 -9.60 10.49
N VAL A 34 -11.26 -10.02 9.22
CA VAL A 34 -10.31 -9.55 8.20
C VAL A 34 -10.22 -8.01 8.15
N SER A 35 -11.35 -7.34 8.31
CA SER A 35 -11.46 -5.87 8.38
C SER A 35 -10.68 -5.26 9.55
N SER A 36 -10.67 -5.91 10.71
CA SER A 36 -9.99 -5.40 11.90
C SER A 36 -8.48 -5.55 11.75
N ILE A 37 -8.02 -6.67 11.21
CA ILE A 37 -6.61 -6.93 10.92
C ILE A 37 -6.06 -5.88 9.95
N LEU A 38 -6.72 -5.71 8.80
CA LEU A 38 -6.31 -4.75 7.78
C LEU A 38 -6.26 -3.32 8.33
N LEU A 39 -7.20 -2.94 9.21
CA LEU A 39 -7.19 -1.63 9.85
C LEU A 39 -6.01 -1.44 10.80
N PHE A 40 -5.70 -2.44 11.65
CA PHE A 40 -4.59 -2.35 12.59
C PHE A 40 -3.22 -2.35 11.89
N PHE A 41 -3.06 -3.14 10.83
CA PHE A 41 -1.85 -3.11 10.00
C PHE A 41 -1.71 -1.76 9.29
N ALA A 42 -2.76 -1.28 8.61
CA ALA A 42 -2.75 0.03 7.98
C ALA A 42 -2.49 1.16 8.99
N LEU A 43 -3.03 1.08 10.21
CA LEU A 43 -2.77 2.07 11.26
C LEU A 43 -1.29 2.06 11.67
N GLY A 44 -0.72 0.88 11.93
CA GLY A 44 0.68 0.74 12.30
C GLY A 44 1.62 1.30 11.23
N GLU A 45 1.35 0.97 9.97
CA GLU A 45 2.10 1.50 8.83
C GLU A 45 1.99 3.01 8.71
N GLU A 46 0.79 3.58 8.81
CA GLU A 46 0.62 5.04 8.67
C GLU A 46 1.22 5.80 9.86
N ILE A 47 1.22 5.24 11.08
CA ILE A 47 1.95 5.82 12.22
C ILE A 47 3.46 5.83 11.92
N ALA A 48 4.03 4.71 11.49
CA ALA A 48 5.46 4.60 11.23
C ALA A 48 5.89 5.51 10.06
N TRP A 49 5.23 5.37 8.91
CA TRP A 49 5.67 5.98 7.67
C TRP A 49 5.24 7.44 7.53
N ARG A 50 4.05 7.81 8.04
CA ARG A 50 3.57 9.21 7.96
C ARG A 50 3.85 9.98 9.22
N ALA A 51 3.26 9.55 10.33
CA ALA A 51 3.30 10.32 11.58
C ALA A 51 4.72 10.44 12.15
N PHE A 52 5.57 9.43 11.90
CA PHE A 52 6.98 9.43 12.26
C PHE A 52 7.90 9.80 11.09
N PHE A 53 8.16 8.92 10.11
CA PHE A 53 9.20 9.13 9.09
C PHE A 53 8.97 10.39 8.25
N GLN A 54 7.84 10.48 7.55
CA GLN A 54 7.51 11.62 6.70
C GLN A 54 7.49 12.92 7.51
N ASN A 55 6.87 12.91 8.70
CA ASN A 55 6.78 14.08 9.56
C ASN A 55 8.15 14.56 10.06
N LYS A 56 9.07 13.64 10.40
CA LYS A 56 10.44 13.99 10.83
C LYS A 56 11.25 14.58 9.68
N PHE A 57 11.20 13.95 8.51
CA PHE A 57 11.92 14.43 7.32
C PHE A 57 11.35 15.77 6.81
N SER A 58 10.06 16.01 6.97
CA SER A 58 9.42 17.30 6.63
C SER A 58 9.93 18.48 7.47
N LYS A 59 10.66 18.23 8.56
CA LYS A 59 11.31 19.30 9.36
C LYS A 59 12.63 19.77 8.77
N ILE A 60 13.23 18.98 7.88
CA ILE A 60 14.57 19.23 7.31
C ILE A 60 14.56 19.38 5.80
N LEU A 61 13.54 18.87 5.11
CA LEU A 61 13.41 18.90 3.65
C LEU A 61 12.02 19.40 3.22
N PRO A 62 11.90 20.02 2.02
CA PRO A 62 10.60 20.34 1.43
C PRO A 62 9.74 19.09 1.24
N ILE A 63 8.41 19.26 1.20
CA ILE A 63 7.50 18.11 1.17
C ILE A 63 7.69 17.17 -0.02
N VAL A 64 7.98 17.69 -1.21
CA VAL A 64 8.11 16.87 -2.44
C VAL A 64 9.18 15.78 -2.29
N PRO A 65 10.47 16.08 -2.02
CA PRO A 65 11.48 15.02 -1.84
C PRO A 65 11.16 14.10 -0.67
N VAL A 66 10.49 14.59 0.39
CA VAL A 66 10.08 13.76 1.52
C VAL A 66 9.03 12.73 1.11
N LEU A 67 8.06 13.10 0.27
CA LEU A 67 7.07 12.17 -0.28
C LEU A 67 7.78 11.07 -1.09
N PHE A 68 8.67 11.45 -2.02
CA PHE A 68 9.40 10.47 -2.83
C PHE A 68 10.25 9.51 -1.97
N ILE A 69 11.02 10.03 -1.01
CA ILE A 69 11.89 9.21 -0.16
C ILE A 69 11.07 8.28 0.74
N SER A 70 10.05 8.81 1.43
CA SER A 70 9.23 8.00 2.33
C SER A 70 8.44 6.94 1.57
N SER A 71 7.90 7.25 0.40
CA SER A 71 7.19 6.29 -0.44
C SER A 71 8.12 5.24 -1.03
N LEU A 72 9.34 5.60 -1.41
CA LEU A 72 10.33 4.63 -1.90
C LEU A 72 10.71 3.62 -0.81
N LEU A 73 11.02 4.09 0.40
CA LEU A 73 11.37 3.22 1.53
C LEU A 73 10.20 2.32 1.95
N PHE A 74 8.98 2.86 1.98
CA PHE A 74 7.76 2.08 2.21
C PHE A 74 7.63 0.94 1.18
N THR A 75 7.82 1.26 -0.10
CA THR A 75 7.72 0.30 -1.21
C THR A 75 8.77 -0.79 -1.11
N LEU A 76 10.02 -0.45 -0.76
CA LEU A 76 11.07 -1.45 -0.57
C LEU A 76 10.74 -2.45 0.55
N GLY A 77 9.98 -2.03 1.56
CA GLY A 77 9.47 -2.93 2.60
C GLY A 77 8.43 -3.94 2.12
N HIS A 78 7.88 -3.76 0.92
CA HIS A 78 6.90 -4.67 0.30
C HIS A 78 7.53 -5.62 -0.72
N TYR A 79 8.86 -5.63 -0.85
CA TYR A 79 9.53 -6.57 -1.74
C TYR A 79 9.41 -8.00 -1.21
N GLU A 80 8.93 -8.90 -2.05
CA GLU A 80 8.93 -10.34 -1.81
C GLU A 80 9.42 -11.08 -3.07
N ALA A 81 10.25 -12.11 -2.87
CA ALA A 81 10.86 -12.86 -3.97
C ALA A 81 9.83 -13.61 -4.83
N GLY A 82 10.11 -13.77 -6.13
CA GLY A 82 9.14 -14.21 -7.12
C GLY A 82 9.54 -13.81 -8.55
N ASN A 83 8.58 -13.75 -9.47
CA ASN A 83 8.83 -13.28 -10.84
C ASN A 83 9.16 -11.78 -10.86
N ASN A 84 10.34 -11.41 -11.36
CA ASN A 84 10.81 -10.03 -11.38
C ASN A 84 9.83 -9.04 -12.02
N MET A 85 9.15 -9.42 -13.11
CA MET A 85 8.19 -8.54 -13.79
C MET A 85 6.98 -8.26 -12.88
N VAL A 86 6.44 -9.30 -12.24
CA VAL A 86 5.30 -9.21 -11.33
C VAL A 86 5.63 -8.39 -10.09
N ILE A 87 6.82 -8.61 -9.52
CA ILE A 87 7.28 -7.85 -8.35
C ILE A 87 7.41 -6.37 -8.70
N ILE A 88 8.15 -6.05 -9.76
CA ILE A 88 8.38 -4.66 -10.17
C ILE A 88 7.04 -3.97 -10.46
N TYR A 89 6.12 -4.69 -11.12
CA TYR A 89 4.77 -4.21 -11.38
C TYR A 89 4.04 -3.84 -10.07
N GLY A 90 3.94 -4.76 -9.11
CA GLY A 90 3.31 -4.50 -7.81
C GLY A 90 3.96 -3.34 -7.06
N LEU A 91 5.29 -3.29 -7.01
CA LEU A 91 6.04 -2.23 -6.33
C LEU A 91 5.78 -0.83 -6.91
N ILE A 92 5.61 -0.70 -8.24
CA ILE A 92 5.25 0.58 -8.86
C ILE A 92 3.91 1.07 -8.33
N PHE A 93 2.92 0.19 -8.22
CA PHE A 93 1.59 0.53 -7.74
C PHE A 93 1.56 0.83 -6.25
N THR A 94 2.29 0.05 -5.44
CA THR A 94 2.52 0.32 -4.01
C THR A 94 3.18 1.69 -3.79
N PHE A 95 4.17 2.05 -4.61
CA PHE A 95 4.82 3.36 -4.55
C PHE A 95 3.85 4.50 -4.80
N ILE A 96 3.01 4.38 -5.83
CA ILE A 96 2.03 5.42 -6.18
C ILE A 96 0.97 5.57 -5.08
N ASN A 97 0.44 4.47 -4.55
CA ASN A 97 -0.49 4.50 -3.42
C ASN A 97 0.14 5.17 -2.19
N SER A 98 1.39 4.82 -1.89
CA SER A 98 2.14 5.41 -0.79
C SER A 98 2.33 6.93 -0.95
N ILE A 99 2.50 7.44 -2.18
CA ILE A 99 2.52 8.90 -2.43
C ILE A 99 1.17 9.52 -2.06
N PHE A 100 0.05 8.91 -2.45
CA PHE A 100 -1.27 9.43 -2.14
C PHE A 100 -1.52 9.49 -0.63
N TYR A 101 -1.17 8.44 0.12
CA TYR A 101 -1.26 8.44 1.59
C TYR A 101 -0.40 9.56 2.19
N GLY A 102 0.83 9.73 1.66
CA GLY A 102 1.70 10.83 2.07
C GLY A 102 1.12 12.22 1.82
N ILE A 103 0.44 12.43 0.68
CA ILE A 103 -0.26 13.68 0.37
C ILE A 103 -1.44 13.91 1.34
N ILE A 104 -2.23 12.87 1.61
CA ILE A 104 -3.37 12.92 2.55
C ILE A 104 -2.88 13.31 3.93
N PHE A 105 -1.85 12.63 4.45
CA PHE A 105 -1.25 12.99 5.73
C PHE A 105 -0.67 14.40 5.72
N HIS A 106 -0.02 14.82 4.64
CA HIS A 106 0.53 16.17 4.56
C HIS A 106 -0.55 17.24 4.66
N LYS A 107 -1.70 17.03 4.03
CA LYS A 107 -2.84 17.98 4.05
C LYS A 107 -3.61 17.96 5.38
N THR A 108 -3.74 16.79 5.99
CA THR A 108 -4.62 16.60 7.15
C THR A 108 -3.89 16.64 8.49
N LYS A 109 -2.57 16.39 8.48
CA LYS A 109 -1.72 16.19 9.67
C LYS A 109 -2.28 15.15 10.65
N ASN A 110 -3.06 14.20 10.15
CA ASN A 110 -3.76 13.21 10.98
C ASN A 110 -3.52 11.80 10.44
N ALA A 111 -2.87 10.96 11.23
CA ALA A 111 -2.57 9.58 10.88
C ALA A 111 -3.85 8.77 10.65
N TRP A 112 -4.90 9.00 11.44
CA TRP A 112 -6.18 8.28 11.29
C TRP A 112 -6.81 8.51 9.92
N ILE A 113 -6.77 9.72 9.38
CA ILE A 113 -7.36 10.02 8.06
C ILE A 113 -6.56 9.33 6.95
N SER A 114 -5.22 9.30 7.08
CA SER A 114 -4.36 8.54 6.18
C SER A 114 -4.64 7.05 6.27
N THR A 115 -4.79 6.51 7.49
CA THR A 115 -5.16 5.12 7.76
C THR A 115 -6.49 4.74 7.13
N PHE A 116 -7.53 5.56 7.26
CA PHE A 116 -8.81 5.28 6.61
C PHE A 116 -8.68 5.20 5.08
N SER A 117 -7.85 6.06 4.49
CA SER A 117 -7.62 6.06 3.04
C SER A 117 -6.84 4.83 2.59
N HIS A 118 -5.81 4.45 3.35
CA HIS A 118 -5.02 3.25 3.10
C HIS A 118 -5.87 1.99 3.29
N PHE A 119 -6.57 1.87 4.42
CA PHE A 119 -7.49 0.78 4.68
C PHE A 119 -8.56 0.63 3.59
N ALA A 120 -9.15 1.74 3.14
CA ALA A 120 -10.14 1.71 2.07
C ALA A 120 -9.55 1.20 0.75
N ALA A 121 -8.30 1.55 0.42
CA ALA A 121 -7.61 1.02 -0.75
C ALA A 121 -7.36 -0.49 -0.63
N ASN A 122 -6.90 -0.97 0.53
CA ASN A 122 -6.69 -2.40 0.76
C ASN A 122 -7.99 -3.21 0.63
N ILE A 123 -9.10 -2.71 1.20
CA ILE A 123 -10.41 -3.36 1.05
C ILE A 123 -10.86 -3.34 -0.42
N PHE A 124 -10.68 -2.22 -1.11
CA PHE A 124 -11.05 -2.11 -2.52
C PHE A 124 -10.24 -3.06 -3.41
N GLU A 125 -8.94 -3.20 -3.15
CA GLU A 125 -8.07 -4.14 -3.84
C GLU A 125 -8.50 -5.59 -3.62
N VAL A 126 -8.78 -5.98 -2.37
CA VAL A 126 -9.30 -7.33 -2.06
C VAL A 126 -10.60 -7.61 -2.81
N LEU A 127 -11.54 -6.66 -2.83
CA LEU A 127 -12.79 -6.81 -3.57
C LEU A 127 -12.57 -6.98 -5.08
N LEU A 128 -11.59 -6.26 -5.64
CA LEU A 128 -11.22 -6.42 -7.05
C LEU A 128 -10.61 -7.80 -7.31
N PHE A 129 -9.70 -8.28 -6.45
CA PHE A 129 -9.15 -9.63 -6.57
C PHE A 129 -10.23 -10.70 -6.48
N GLU A 130 -11.16 -10.63 -5.52
CA GLU A 130 -12.29 -11.59 -5.43
C GLU A 130 -13.21 -11.56 -6.67
N THR A 131 -13.29 -10.43 -7.36
CA THR A 131 -14.14 -10.28 -8.56
C THR A 131 -13.47 -10.82 -9.82
N PHE A 132 -12.14 -10.79 -9.90
CA PHE A 132 -11.38 -11.06 -11.12
C PHE A 132 -10.38 -12.24 -11.02
N ALA A 133 -10.20 -12.84 -9.84
CA ALA A 133 -9.50 -14.11 -9.63
C ALA A 133 -10.38 -15.30 -10.02
#